data_AF-A0A1S3QXN6-F1
#
_entry.id   AF-A0A1S3QXN6-F1
#
_cell.length_a   1.000
_cell.length_b   1.000
_cell.length_c   1.000
_cell.angle_alpha   90.00
_cell.angle_beta   90.00
_cell.angle_gamma   90.00
#
_symmetry.space_group_name_H-M   'P 1'
#
loop_
_entity.id
_entity.type
_entity.pdbx_description
1 polymer ?
#
loop_
_entity_poly.entity_id
_entity_poly.type
_entity_poly.pdbx_seq_one_letter_code
_entity_poly.pdbx_strand_id
1 'polypeptide(L)'
;MEPGSAVGALCAQSIGEPGTQMTLKTFHFAGVASMNITLGVPRIKEIINASKNISTPIISAHLDVDDDADFGRLVKGRIEKTLLGEVASYSTCFIATLQVQSVTTVMSPFLHNITSHTVE
;
A
#
# COMPACT_ATOMS: atom_id res chain seq x y z
N MET A 1 -5.30 8.73 45.51
CA MET A 1 -6.41 8.07 44.80
C MET A 1 -7.07 7.15 45.79
N GLU A 2 -8.36 7.33 46.03
CA GLU A 2 -9.04 6.57 47.07
C GLU A 2 -9.39 5.16 46.60
N PRO A 3 -9.33 4.14 47.48
CA PRO A 3 -9.83 2.81 47.18
C PRO A 3 -11.28 2.88 46.67
N GLY A 4 -11.59 2.22 45.56
CA GLY A 4 -12.91 2.26 44.93
C GLY A 4 -13.12 3.36 43.88
N SER A 5 -12.09 4.19 43.60
CA SER A 5 -12.14 5.15 42.50
C SER A 5 -12.31 4.45 41.14
N ALA A 6 -13.20 4.97 40.28
CA ALA A 6 -13.48 4.42 38.95
C ALA A 6 -12.37 4.74 37.93
N VAL A 7 -11.17 4.20 38.16
CA VAL A 7 -9.97 4.45 37.35
C VAL A 7 -10.13 4.07 35.88
N GLY A 8 -10.93 3.03 35.58
CA GLY A 8 -11.16 2.60 34.20
C GLY A 8 -11.87 3.67 33.35
N ALA A 9 -12.91 4.30 33.92
CA ALA A 9 -13.65 5.35 33.24
C ALA A 9 -12.80 6.61 33.06
N LEU A 10 -12.04 6.99 34.09
CA LEU A 10 -11.09 8.11 34.04
C LEU A 10 -10.04 7.89 32.95
N CYS A 11 -9.38 6.72 32.93
CA CYS A 11 -8.39 6.38 31.91
C CYS A 11 -8.98 6.38 30.50
N ALA A 12 -10.19 5.84 30.31
CA ALA A 12 -10.84 5.82 29.01
C ALA A 12 -11.11 7.23 28.47
N GLN A 13 -11.59 8.14 29.32
CA GLN A 13 -11.84 9.53 28.93
C GLN A 13 -10.54 10.28 28.64
N SER A 14 -9.51 10.08 29.48
CA SER A 14 -8.20 10.70 29.32
C SER A 14 -7.48 10.31 28.02
N ILE A 15 -7.81 9.17 27.41
CA ILE A 15 -7.24 8.75 26.12
C ILE A 15 -8.15 9.18 24.94
N GLY A 16 -9.47 9.08 25.11
CA GLY A 16 -10.43 9.32 24.03
C GLY A 16 -10.46 10.76 23.53
N GLU A 17 -10.54 11.73 24.45
CA GLU A 17 -10.61 13.15 24.11
C GLU A 17 -9.37 13.65 23.34
N PRO A 18 -8.12 13.43 23.81
CA PRO A 18 -6.95 13.85 23.05
C PRO A 18 -6.74 13.05 21.76
N GLY A 19 -7.14 11.77 21.70
CA GLY A 19 -7.03 10.96 20.50
C GLY A 19 -7.84 11.50 19.32
N THR A 20 -9.06 11.99 19.58
CA THR A 20 -9.88 12.66 18.56
C THR A 20 -9.27 13.97 18.09
N GLN A 21 -8.73 14.79 19.01
CA GLN A 21 -8.03 16.03 18.67
C GLN A 21 -6.77 15.80 17.85
N MET A 22 -6.02 14.73 18.12
CA MET A 22 -4.83 14.36 17.38
C MET A 22 -5.16 14.07 15.91
N THR A 23 -6.31 13.45 15.64
CA THR A 23 -6.74 13.09 14.27
C THR A 23 -6.89 14.32 13.38
N LEU A 24 -7.47 15.40 13.92
CA LEU A 24 -7.63 16.65 13.17
C LEU A 24 -6.30 17.36 12.91
N LYS A 25 -5.35 17.27 13.85
CA LYS A 25 -4.01 17.87 13.68
C LYS A 25 -3.14 17.13 12.67
N THR A 26 -3.27 15.80 12.56
CA THR A 26 -2.39 14.97 11.73
C THR A 26 -2.65 15.08 10.22
N PHE A 27 -3.83 15.52 9.79
CA PHE A 27 -4.11 15.78 8.37
C PHE A 27 -3.34 16.99 7.81
N HIS A 28 -2.98 17.96 8.66
CA HIS A 28 -2.23 19.15 8.24
C HIS A 28 -0.71 18.92 8.14
N PHE A 29 -0.16 17.93 8.85
CA PHE A 29 1.27 17.60 8.81
C PHE A 29 1.68 16.68 7.66
N ALA A 30 0.73 16.16 6.88
CA ALA A 30 1.00 15.29 5.74
C ALA A 30 1.80 15.96 4.59
N GLY A 31 2.00 17.28 4.65
CA GLY A 31 2.70 18.06 3.63
C GLY A 31 4.23 18.18 3.77
N VAL A 32 4.83 17.75 4.89
CA VAL A 32 6.29 17.86 5.11
C VAL A 32 6.93 16.48 4.96
N ALA A 33 7.44 16.21 3.76
CA ALA A 33 8.36 15.11 3.42
C ALA A 33 8.09 13.73 4.08
N SER A 34 7.18 12.99 3.44
CA SER A 34 7.43 11.61 2.99
C SER A 34 7.49 10.47 4.03
N MET A 35 6.43 10.28 4.83
CA MET A 35 5.96 8.94 5.23
C MET A 35 4.43 8.95 5.36
N ASN A 36 3.71 8.15 4.56
CA ASN A 36 2.26 7.97 4.71
C ASN A 36 2.01 7.04 5.91
N ILE A 37 1.98 7.60 7.11
CA ILE A 37 1.77 6.87 8.37
C ILE A 37 0.33 7.08 8.83
N THR A 38 -0.38 6.01 9.22
CA THR A 38 -1.67 6.16 9.91
C THR A 38 -1.46 6.80 11.28
N LEU A 39 -2.09 7.95 11.50
CA LEU A 39 -2.06 8.70 12.76
C LEU A 39 -3.48 8.97 13.26
N GLY A 40 -3.59 9.36 14.53
CA GLY A 40 -4.89 9.68 15.15
C GLY A 40 -5.72 8.46 15.56
N VAL A 41 -7.05 8.63 15.53
CA VAL A 41 -8.06 7.62 15.87
C VAL A 41 -7.95 6.34 15.03
N PRO A 42 -7.70 6.40 13.71
CA PRO A 42 -7.49 5.18 12.92
C PRO A 42 -6.37 4.30 13.47
N ARG A 43 -5.26 4.91 13.90
CA ARG A 43 -4.13 4.18 14.48
C ARG A 43 -4.44 3.63 15.87
N ILE A 44 -5.11 4.40 16.71
CA ILE A 44 -5.56 3.94 18.05
C ILE A 44 -6.49 2.73 17.91
N LYS A 45 -7.42 2.77 16.94
CA LYS A 45 -8.33 1.65 16.64
C LYS A 45 -7.57 0.39 16.24
N GLU A 46 -6.52 0.50 15.41
CA GLU A 46 -5.69 -0.65 15.02
C GLU A 46 -4.96 -1.27 16.23
N ILE A 47 -4.42 -0.43 17.12
CA ILE A 47 -3.69 -0.86 18.32
C ILE A 47 -4.62 -1.56 19.32
N ILE A 48 -5.77 -0.95 19.64
CA ILE A 48 -6.71 -1.52 20.63
C ILE A 48 -7.29 -2.85 20.14
N ASN A 49 -7.60 -2.96 18.85
CA ASN A 49 -8.15 -4.20 18.28
C ASN A 49 -7.09 -5.27 18.00
N ALA A 50 -5.80 -4.98 18.23
CA ALA A 50 -4.68 -5.87 17.90
C ALA A 50 -4.80 -6.46 16.48
N SER A 51 -5.13 -5.60 15.50
CA SER A 51 -5.38 -6.05 14.13
C SER A 51 -4.12 -6.67 13.53
N LYS A 52 -4.24 -7.87 12.95
CA LYS A 52 -3.13 -8.53 12.23
C LYS A 52 -2.73 -7.77 10.97
N ASN A 53 -3.69 -7.15 10.31
CA ASN A 53 -3.48 -6.35 9.10
C ASN A 53 -3.63 -4.88 9.48
N ILE A 54 -2.52 -4.15 9.49
CA ILE A 54 -2.47 -2.70 9.72
C ILE A 54 -2.25 -1.97 8.41
N SER A 55 -2.81 -0.77 8.28
CA SER A 55 -2.82 -0.04 7.00
C SER A 55 -1.43 0.45 6.59
N THR A 56 -0.58 0.82 7.56
CA THR A 56 0.79 1.32 7.31
C THR A 56 1.77 0.69 8.30
N PRO A 57 2.30 -0.52 8.03
CA PRO A 57 3.32 -1.15 8.86
C PRO A 57 4.67 -0.45 8.69
N ILE A 58 5.36 -0.17 9.80
CA ILE A 58 6.67 0.47 9.81
C ILE A 58 7.60 -0.33 10.70
N ILE A 59 8.82 -0.57 10.20
CA ILE A 59 9.89 -1.24 10.92
C ILE A 59 11.08 -0.29 10.93
N SER A 60 11.66 -0.05 12.11
CA SER A 60 12.91 0.68 12.26
C SER A 60 14.03 -0.34 12.50
N ALA A 61 15.09 -0.25 11.71
CA ALA A 61 16.26 -1.11 11.81
C ALA A 61 17.50 -0.23 11.98
N HIS A 62 18.34 -0.57 12.94
CA HIS A 62 19.63 0.10 13.17
C HIS A 62 20.72 -0.60 12.37
N LEU A 63 21.68 0.17 11.86
CA LEU A 63 22.87 -0.35 11.21
C LEU A 63 23.96 -0.56 12.26
N ASP A 64 24.70 -1.67 12.18
CA ASP A 64 25.84 -1.93 13.07
C ASP A 64 27.01 -0.98 12.81
N VAL A 65 27.11 -0.47 11.58
CA VAL A 65 28.05 0.57 11.16
C VAL A 65 27.22 1.69 10.56
N ASP A 66 27.12 2.82 11.24
CA ASP A 66 26.31 3.99 10.87
C ASP A 66 27.15 5.13 10.24
N ASP A 67 28.46 5.08 10.36
CA ASP A 67 29.40 6.05 9.78
C ASP A 67 29.62 5.91 8.26
N ASP A 68 29.15 4.82 7.65
CA ASP A 68 29.32 4.53 6.22
C ASP A 68 27.98 4.61 5.45
N ALA A 69 27.86 5.64 4.62
CA ALA A 69 26.68 5.86 3.78
C ALA A 69 26.54 4.82 2.65
N ASP A 70 27.65 4.29 2.13
CA ASP A 70 27.64 3.27 1.08
C ASP A 70 27.17 1.93 1.65
N PHE A 71 27.56 1.62 2.90
CA PHE A 71 27.03 0.47 3.63
C PHE A 71 25.51 0.57 3.83
N GLY A 72 25.01 1.74 4.24
CA GLY A 72 23.58 1.99 4.37
C GLY A 72 22.81 1.78 3.06
N ARG A 73 23.37 2.24 1.93
CA ARG A 73 22.77 2.03 0.60
C ARG A 73 22.76 0.55 0.19
N LEU A 74 23.83 -0.18 0.50
CA LEU A 74 23.92 -1.62 0.23
C LEU A 74 22.87 -2.42 1.02
N VAL A 75 22.74 -2.13 2.31
CA VAL A 75 21.73 -2.79 3.17
C VAL A 75 20.32 -2.44 2.70
N LYS A 76 20.06 -1.17 2.36
CA LYS A 76 18.78 -0.74 1.78
C LYS A 76 18.43 -1.57 0.54
N GLY A 77 19.37 -1.69 -0.42
CA GLY A 77 19.14 -2.43 -1.65
C GLY A 77 18.87 -3.93 -1.45
N ARG A 78 19.31 -4.52 -0.34
CA ARG A 78 19.04 -5.93 0.00
C ARG A 78 17.66 -6.16 0.63
N ILE A 79 17.13 -5.15 1.33
CA ILE A 79 15.84 -5.23 2.04
C ILE A 79 14.69 -4.73 1.16
N GLU A 80 14.98 -3.76 0.29
CA GLU A 80 14.01 -3.18 -0.64
C GLU A 80 13.50 -4.25 -1.61
N LYS A 81 12.18 -4.36 -1.72
CA LYS A 81 11.55 -5.32 -2.62
C LYS A 81 11.69 -4.81 -4.05
N THR A 82 12.50 -5.49 -4.85
CA THR A 82 12.61 -5.22 -6.29
C THR A 82 11.69 -6.15 -7.08
N LEU A 83 10.80 -5.58 -7.90
CA LEU A 83 9.95 -6.34 -8.81
C LEU A 83 10.65 -6.55 -10.15
N LEU A 84 10.37 -7.68 -10.81
CA LEU A 84 10.97 -7.97 -12.12
C LEU A 84 10.60 -6.91 -13.18
N GLY A 85 9.43 -6.28 -13.06
CA GLY A 85 9.02 -5.16 -13.92
C GLY A 85 9.82 -3.87 -13.73
N GLU A 86 10.51 -3.71 -12.60
CA GLU A 86 11.39 -2.56 -12.34
C GLU A 86 12.78 -2.74 -12.98
N VAL A 87 13.18 -4.00 -13.24
CA VAL A 87 14.48 -4.36 -13.83
C VAL A 87 14.37 -4.72 -15.31
N ALA A 88 13.25 -5.31 -15.73
CA ALA A 88 13.08 -5.82 -17.08
C ALA A 88 12.43 -4.78 -17.98
N SER A 89 13.23 -4.14 -18.84
CA SER A 89 12.76 -3.13 -19.80
C SER A 89 11.97 -3.69 -21.00
N TYR A 90 12.00 -5.00 -21.24
CA TYR A 90 11.55 -5.59 -22.52
C TYR A 90 10.49 -6.70 -22.38
N SER A 91 9.96 -6.97 -21.18
CA SER A 91 9.01 -8.08 -20.95
C SER A 91 7.59 -7.84 -21.50
N THR A 92 7.22 -6.58 -21.78
CA THR A 92 5.90 -6.21 -22.30
C THR A 92 5.71 -6.50 -23.79
N CYS A 93 6.79 -6.77 -24.54
CA CYS A 93 6.69 -6.98 -25.98
C CYS A 93 6.09 -8.33 -26.37
N PHE A 94 6.21 -9.38 -25.54
CA PHE A 94 5.81 -10.75 -25.94
C PHE A 94 4.38 -11.15 -25.51
N ILE A 95 3.81 -10.53 -24.48
CA ILE A 95 2.47 -10.91 -23.99
C ILE A 95 1.36 -10.19 -24.79
N ALA A 96 1.64 -9.00 -25.34
CA ALA A 96 0.72 -8.28 -26.21
C ALA A 96 0.61 -8.91 -27.62
N THR A 97 1.66 -9.55 -28.13
CA THR A 97 1.67 -10.15 -29.47
C THR A 97 0.91 -11.49 -29.54
N LEU A 98 0.88 -12.27 -28.45
CA LEU A 98 0.10 -13.52 -28.42
C LEU A 98 -1.42 -13.29 -28.40
N GLN A 99 -1.90 -12.20 -27.80
CA GLN A 99 -3.35 -11.91 -27.73
C GLN A 99 -3.91 -11.40 -29.06
N VAL A 100 -3.08 -10.82 -29.93
CA VAL A 100 -3.52 -10.29 -31.23
C VAL A 100 -3.56 -11.40 -32.30
N GLN A 101 -2.65 -12.38 -32.27
CA GLN A 101 -2.68 -13.47 -33.26
C GLN A 101 -3.84 -14.45 -33.08
N SER A 102 -4.28 -14.75 -31.86
CA SER A 102 -5.40 -15.68 -31.65
C SER A 102 -6.77 -15.09 -32.04
N VAL A 103 -6.93 -13.76 -31.99
CA VAL A 103 -8.21 -13.08 -32.29
C VAL A 103 -8.40 -12.84 -33.79
N THR A 104 -7.34 -12.58 -34.55
CA THR A 104 -7.46 -12.36 -36.01
C THR A 104 -7.68 -13.66 -36.80
N THR A 105 -7.14 -14.81 -36.36
CA THR A 105 -7.29 -16.09 -37.08
C THR A 105 -8.69 -16.71 -36.95
N VAL A 106 -9.40 -16.49 -35.82
CA VAL A 106 -10.76 -17.04 -35.62
C VAL A 106 -11.85 -16.19 -36.27
N MET A 107 -11.54 -14.98 -36.72
CA MET A 107 -12.52 -14.03 -37.28
C MET A 107 -12.43 -13.89 -38.82
N SER A 108 -11.60 -14.69 -39.48
CA SER A 108 -11.44 -14.66 -40.94
C SER A 108 -12.51 -15.45 -41.72
N PRO A 109 -12.96 -16.66 -41.32
CA PRO A 109 -13.99 -17.38 -42.09
C PRO A 109 -15.43 -16.97 -41.74
N PHE A 110 -15.67 -16.29 -40.61
CA PHE A 110 -17.05 -16.00 -40.15
C PHE A 110 -17.66 -14.72 -40.75
N LEU A 111 -16.84 -13.75 -41.18
CA LEU A 111 -17.33 -12.48 -41.74
C LEU A 111 -17.58 -12.51 -43.26
N HIS A 112 -17.19 -13.58 -43.96
CA HIS A 112 -17.46 -13.71 -45.40
C HIS A 112 -18.86 -14.25 -45.73
N ASN A 113 -19.58 -14.84 -44.76
CA ASN A 113 -20.86 -15.51 -45.00
C ASN A 113 -22.10 -14.70 -44.56
N ILE A 114 -21.90 -13.48 -44.05
CA ILE A 114 -23.00 -12.64 -43.52
C ILE A 114 -23.32 -11.46 -44.44
N THR A 115 -22.43 -11.11 -45.38
CA THR A 115 -22.62 -9.97 -46.30
C THR A 115 -23.31 -10.32 -47.63
N SER A 116 -23.67 -11.59 -47.89
CA SER A 116 -24.31 -12.00 -49.15
C SER A 116 -25.81 -12.29 -49.07
N HIS A 117 -26.47 -12.09 -47.92
CA HIS A 117 -27.88 -12.47 -47.72
C HIS A 117 -28.80 -11.35 -47.21
N THR A 118 -28.42 -10.09 -47.36
CA THR A 118 -29.28 -8.93 -46.99
C THR A 118 -29.32 -7.84 -48.06
N VAL A 119 -29.20 -8.22 -49.33
CA VAL A 119 -29.60 -7.37 -50.47
C VAL A 119 -30.34 -8.24 -51.49
N GLU A 120 -31.57 -8.60 -51.16
CA GLU A 120 -32.73 -8.66 -52.08
C GLU A 120 -33.96 -8.13 -51.32
#